data_AF-A0A2K9HJJ8-F1
#
_entry.id   AF-A0A2K9HJJ8-F1
#
_cell.length_a   1.000
_cell.length_b   1.000
_cell.length_c   1.000
_cell.angle_alpha   90.00
_cell.angle_beta   90.00
_cell.angle_gamma   90.00
#
_symmetry.space_group_name_H-M   'P 1'
#
loop_
_entity.id
_entity.type
_entity.pdbx_description
1 polymer ?
#
loop_
_entity_poly.entity_id
_entity_poly.type
_entity_poly.pdbx_seq_one_letter_code
_entity_poly.pdbx_strand_id
1 'polypeptide(L)'
;MESIDFGRKINYVPMAISWGVGLIAGILIYIFTRQALLAVILGVAILVVVALVYAKTLSDFYGYWSIDDKGITSFNYQNFNVRFQSVLLTFSEDPLKIEFKNIKSLKVVVGKDMNAPANILGGSFNAPKRIMFHLPTPYYLELQLNDGREIYLDLSADWDDTQTIQYVIGLIMSKANIEASIVKQAQE
;
A
#
# COMPACT_ATOMS: atom_id res chain seq x y z
N MET A 1 15.62 -10.95 -14.58
CA MET A 1 15.39 -9.52 -14.34
C MET A 1 15.52 -9.27 -12.84
N GLU A 2 16.17 -8.18 -12.43
CA GLU A 2 16.05 -7.71 -11.04
C GLU A 2 14.60 -7.25 -10.78
N SER A 3 14.13 -7.36 -9.54
CA SER A 3 12.76 -6.99 -9.20
C SER A 3 12.56 -5.47 -9.30
N ILE A 4 11.42 -5.05 -9.83
CA ILE A 4 10.99 -3.66 -9.80
C ILE A 4 10.01 -3.51 -8.65
N ASP A 5 10.27 -2.54 -7.79
CA ASP A 5 9.53 -2.31 -6.55
C ASP A 5 8.73 -1.00 -6.65
N PHE A 6 7.50 -1.01 -6.15
CA PHE A 6 6.62 0.13 -6.05
C PHE A 6 6.13 0.31 -4.61
N GLY A 7 5.85 1.55 -4.23
CA GLY A 7 5.36 1.91 -2.91
C GLY A 7 6.38 1.67 -1.80
N ARG A 8 5.89 1.71 -0.55
CA ARG A 8 6.74 1.57 0.65
C ARG A 8 6.27 0.41 1.50
N LYS A 9 7.21 -0.43 1.96
CA LYS A 9 6.94 -1.43 2.99
C LYS A 9 6.74 -0.74 4.33
N ILE A 10 5.83 -1.25 5.15
CA ILE A 10 5.75 -0.84 6.55
C ILE A 10 7.07 -1.24 7.20
N ASN A 11 7.76 -0.27 7.79
CA ASN A 11 9.02 -0.47 8.48
C ASN A 11 8.78 -0.57 10.00
N TYR A 12 9.85 -0.69 10.77
CA TYR A 12 9.78 -0.83 12.23
C TYR A 12 9.47 0.49 12.97
N VAL A 13 9.37 1.63 12.28
CA VAL A 13 9.24 2.95 12.93
C VAL A 13 7.89 3.10 13.65
N PRO A 14 6.72 2.79 13.05
CA PRO A 14 5.44 2.82 13.76
C PRO A 14 5.43 1.92 15.00
N MET A 15 6.08 0.76 14.92
CA MET A 15 6.24 -0.16 16.04
C MET A 15 7.07 0.47 17.16
N ALA A 16 8.29 0.93 16.84
CA ALA A 16 9.19 1.51 17.83
C ALA A 16 8.56 2.71 18.56
N ILE A 17 7.83 3.57 17.83
CA ILE A 17 7.13 4.72 18.43
C ILE A 17 5.97 4.26 19.32
N SER A 18 5.14 3.33 18.86
CA SER A 18 4.00 2.82 19.65
C SER A 18 4.49 2.20 20.96
N TRP A 19 5.53 1.36 20.89
CA TRP A 19 6.16 0.75 22.07
C TRP A 19 6.79 1.79 22.99
N GLY A 20 7.56 2.74 22.43
CA GLY A 20 8.22 3.78 23.21
C GLY A 20 7.23 4.66 23.97
N VAL A 21 6.16 5.14 23.31
CA VAL A 21 5.13 5.97 23.94
C VAL A 21 4.38 5.20 25.02
N GLY A 22 3.97 3.95 24.75
CA GLY A 22 3.30 3.10 25.73
C GLY A 22 4.13 2.84 26.98
N LEU A 23 5.42 2.54 26.82
CA LEU A 23 6.35 2.32 27.92
C LEU A 23 6.57 3.58 28.75
N ILE A 24 6.84 4.72 28.10
CA ILE A 24 7.02 6.01 28.80
C ILE A 24 5.77 6.37 29.58
N ALA A 25 4.58 6.23 28.98
CA ALA A 25 3.32 6.52 29.65
C ALA A 25 3.09 5.59 30.85
N GLY A 26 3.34 4.29 30.71
CA GLY A 26 3.25 3.33 31.81
C GLY A 26 4.19 3.68 32.97
N ILE A 27 5.45 4.04 32.67
CA ILE A 27 6.43 4.46 33.69
C ILE A 27 5.94 5.71 34.43
N LEU A 28 5.45 6.72 33.71
CA LEU A 28 4.93 7.94 34.33
C LEU A 28 3.74 7.62 35.26
N ILE A 29 2.78 6.81 34.79
CA ILE A 29 1.62 6.41 35.60
C ILE A 29 2.06 5.67 36.86
N TYR A 30 3.06 4.78 36.76
CA TYR A 30 3.60 4.10 37.93
C TYR A 30 4.23 5.07 38.94
N ILE A 31 5.00 6.06 38.48
CA ILE A 31 5.63 7.05 39.36
C ILE A 31 4.59 7.82 40.18
N PHE A 32 3.48 8.23 39.58
CA PHE A 32 2.43 9.01 40.26
C PHE A 32 1.49 8.15 41.11
N THR A 33 1.10 6.97 40.63
CA THR A 33 0.07 6.16 41.30
C THR A 33 0.66 5.11 42.24
N ARG A 34 1.93 4.70 42.03
CA ARG A 34 2.58 3.54 42.67
C ARG A 34 1.84 2.21 42.46
N GLN A 35 0.88 2.17 41.54
CA GLN A 35 0.09 0.97 41.24
C GLN A 35 0.60 0.33 39.95
N ALA A 36 1.36 -0.76 40.10
CA ALA A 36 1.97 -1.45 38.96
C ALA A 36 0.94 -1.97 37.95
N LEU A 37 -0.15 -2.60 38.44
CA LEU A 37 -1.19 -3.16 37.56
C LEU A 37 -1.87 -2.06 36.72
N LEU A 38 -2.22 -0.93 37.36
CA LEU A 38 -2.83 0.21 36.69
C LEU A 38 -1.90 0.80 35.62
N ALA A 39 -0.61 0.95 35.96
CA ALA A 39 0.41 1.45 35.06
C ALA A 39 0.59 0.57 33.81
N VAL A 40 0.58 -0.76 33.99
CA VAL A 40 0.66 -1.71 32.88
C VAL A 40 -0.58 -1.62 32.00
N ILE A 41 -1.79 -1.66 32.58
CA ILE A 41 -3.04 -1.60 31.82
C ILE A 41 -3.12 -0.32 30.99
N LEU A 42 -2.85 0.84 31.60
CA LEU A 42 -2.93 2.13 30.91
C LEU A 42 -1.79 2.34 29.92
N GLY A 43 -0.58 1.88 30.22
CA GLY A 43 0.54 1.91 29.28
C GLY A 43 0.28 1.09 28.01
N VAL A 44 -0.26 -0.12 28.17
CA VAL A 44 -0.71 -0.97 27.05
C VAL A 44 -1.87 -0.33 26.29
N ALA A 45 -2.84 0.26 26.99
CA ALA A 45 -3.95 0.96 26.34
C ALA A 45 -3.45 2.12 25.45
N ILE A 46 -2.51 2.92 25.96
CA ILE A 46 -1.90 4.02 25.20
C ILE A 46 -1.11 3.49 23.98
N LEU A 47 -0.34 2.41 24.16
CA LEU A 47 0.35 1.74 23.05
C LEU A 47 -0.63 1.36 21.93
N VAL A 48 -1.74 0.70 22.29
CA VAL A 48 -2.78 0.28 21.34
C VAL A 48 -3.41 1.49 20.63
N VAL A 49 -3.70 2.57 21.36
CA VAL A 49 -4.26 3.79 20.76
C VAL A 49 -3.28 4.41 19.75
N VAL A 50 -1.99 4.52 20.10
CA VAL A 50 -0.97 5.03 19.18
C VAL A 50 -0.85 4.13 17.94
N ALA A 51 -0.87 2.81 18.13
CA ALA A 51 -0.83 1.87 17.03
C ALA A 51 -2.06 1.97 16.11
N LEU A 52 -3.25 2.18 16.66
CA LEU A 52 -4.49 2.41 15.89
C LEU A 52 -4.40 3.70 15.05
N VAL A 53 -3.83 4.76 15.61
CA VAL A 53 -3.61 6.03 14.89
C VAL A 53 -2.67 5.81 13.71
N TYR A 54 -1.55 5.11 13.91
CA TYR A 54 -0.65 4.74 12.81
C TYR A 54 -1.33 3.85 11.77
N ALA A 55 -2.02 2.79 12.19
CA ALA A 55 -2.70 1.86 11.28
C ALA A 55 -3.70 2.57 10.38
N LYS A 56 -4.40 3.58 10.92
CA LYS A 56 -5.34 4.41 10.15
C LYS A 56 -4.63 5.28 9.10
N THR A 57 -3.47 5.87 9.42
CA THR A 57 -2.75 6.75 8.48
C THR A 57 -1.88 6.00 7.48
N LEU A 58 -1.55 4.72 7.75
CA LEU A 58 -0.73 3.88 6.87
C LEU A 58 -1.38 3.55 5.53
N SER A 59 -2.73 3.54 5.39
CA SER A 59 -3.37 3.28 4.08
C SER A 59 -2.95 4.27 3.01
N ASP A 60 -2.59 5.49 3.43
CA ASP A 60 -2.44 6.61 2.53
C ASP A 60 -1.03 6.65 1.91
N PHE A 61 -0.10 5.83 2.43
CA PHE A 61 1.32 5.89 2.06
C PHE A 61 1.99 4.52 1.81
N TYR A 62 1.31 3.41 2.12
CA TYR A 62 1.91 2.09 2.13
C TYR A 62 1.08 1.11 1.28
N GLY A 63 1.46 1.00 0.01
CA GLY A 63 0.95 0.03 -0.95
C GLY A 63 2.09 -0.72 -1.63
N TYR A 64 2.99 -1.36 -0.86
CA TYR A 64 4.15 -2.03 -1.45
C TYR A 64 3.74 -3.23 -2.30
N TRP A 65 4.30 -3.27 -3.50
CA TRP A 65 4.33 -4.47 -4.32
C TRP A 65 5.59 -4.46 -5.19
N SER A 66 5.95 -5.62 -5.69
CA SER A 66 7.07 -5.79 -6.60
C SER A 66 6.74 -6.77 -7.71
N ILE A 67 7.49 -6.67 -8.79
CA ILE A 67 7.36 -7.55 -9.96
C ILE A 67 8.73 -8.09 -10.36
N ASP A 68 8.79 -9.39 -10.63
CA ASP A 68 9.96 -10.07 -11.15
C ASP A 68 9.58 -11.01 -12.32
N ASP A 69 10.51 -11.85 -12.75
CA ASP A 69 10.27 -12.80 -13.85
C ASP A 69 9.22 -13.88 -13.52
N LYS A 70 8.95 -14.14 -12.24
CA LYS A 70 8.04 -15.19 -11.77
C LYS A 70 6.63 -14.67 -11.57
N GLY A 71 6.48 -13.41 -11.20
CA GLY A 71 5.17 -12.80 -10.99
C GLY A 71 5.21 -11.51 -10.18
N ILE A 72 4.08 -11.23 -9.54
CA ILE A 72 3.87 -10.05 -8.72
C ILE A 72 3.82 -10.48 -7.26
N THR A 73 4.49 -9.75 -6.39
CA THR A 73 4.46 -9.92 -4.94
C THR A 73 3.82 -8.68 -4.33
N SER A 74 2.75 -8.81 -3.57
CA SER A 74 2.00 -7.68 -3.00
C SER A 74 1.65 -7.93 -1.53
N PHE A 75 1.54 -6.86 -0.74
CA PHE A 75 1.05 -6.91 0.64
C PHE A 75 -0.34 -6.29 0.72
N ASN A 76 -1.22 -6.90 1.52
CA ASN A 76 -2.60 -6.44 1.63
C ASN A 76 -2.74 -5.34 2.69
N TYR A 77 -2.02 -4.24 2.51
CA TYR A 77 -2.11 -3.09 3.40
C TYR A 77 -3.45 -2.33 3.30
N GLN A 78 -4.32 -2.66 2.35
CA GLN A 78 -5.70 -2.17 2.37
C GLN A 78 -6.48 -2.74 3.57
N ASN A 79 -6.17 -3.97 3.97
CA ASN A 79 -6.77 -4.59 5.14
C ASN A 79 -6.28 -3.89 6.42
N PHE A 80 -7.22 -3.34 7.19
CA PHE A 80 -6.92 -2.64 8.44
C PHE A 80 -6.26 -3.57 9.46
N ASN A 81 -6.70 -4.83 9.55
CA ASN A 81 -6.15 -5.79 10.51
C ASN A 81 -4.67 -6.06 10.23
N VAL A 82 -4.33 -6.16 8.94
CA VAL A 82 -2.97 -6.32 8.47
C VAL A 82 -2.13 -5.12 8.89
N ARG A 83 -2.57 -3.89 8.56
CA ARG A 83 -1.85 -2.67 8.96
C ARG A 83 -1.64 -2.58 10.46
N PHE A 84 -2.69 -2.83 11.24
CA PHE A 84 -2.63 -2.78 12.69
C PHE A 84 -1.65 -3.82 13.28
N GLN A 85 -1.68 -5.04 12.76
CA GLN A 85 -0.71 -6.08 13.14
C GLN A 85 0.70 -5.68 12.74
N SER A 86 0.93 -5.15 11.54
CA SER A 86 2.25 -4.69 11.08
C SER A 86 2.81 -3.53 11.92
N VAL A 87 1.94 -2.66 12.46
CA VAL A 87 2.35 -1.59 13.40
C VAL A 87 2.76 -2.15 14.75
N LEU A 88 2.05 -3.15 15.27
CA LEU A 88 2.39 -3.73 16.57
C LEU A 88 3.56 -4.72 16.48
N LEU A 89 3.63 -5.44 15.37
CA LEU A 89 4.53 -6.56 15.07
C LEU A 89 4.93 -6.49 13.58
N THR A 90 6.11 -5.95 13.31
CA THR A 90 6.59 -5.60 11.95
C THR A 90 6.69 -6.77 10.95
N PHE A 91 6.56 -8.02 11.37
CA PHE A 91 6.93 -9.19 10.55
C PHE A 91 5.82 -10.21 10.30
N SER A 92 4.55 -9.85 10.49
CA SER A 92 3.51 -10.87 10.61
C SER A 92 2.81 -11.30 9.32
N GLU A 93 3.17 -10.78 8.14
CA GLU A 93 2.42 -11.09 6.90
C GLU A 93 3.28 -11.70 5.79
N ASP A 94 2.86 -12.87 5.33
CA ASP A 94 3.36 -13.48 4.12
C ASP A 94 2.83 -12.71 2.90
N PRO A 95 3.70 -12.27 1.98
CA PRO A 95 3.25 -11.52 0.83
C PRO A 95 2.42 -12.41 -0.11
N LEU A 96 1.38 -11.84 -0.68
CA LEU A 96 0.60 -12.47 -1.74
C LEU A 96 1.44 -12.55 -3.01
N LYS A 97 1.70 -13.79 -3.46
CA LYS A 97 2.39 -14.06 -4.73
C LYS A 97 1.38 -14.39 -5.82
N ILE A 98 1.47 -13.66 -6.92
CA ILE A 98 0.57 -13.75 -8.07
C ILE A 98 1.41 -14.12 -9.29
N GLU A 99 1.26 -15.34 -9.79
CA GLU A 99 1.87 -15.75 -11.05
C GLU A 99 1.14 -15.12 -12.24
N PHE A 100 1.88 -14.73 -13.29
CA PHE A 100 1.29 -14.09 -14.48
C PHE A 100 0.18 -14.91 -15.13
N LYS A 101 0.31 -16.25 -15.15
CA LYS A 101 -0.70 -17.17 -15.71
C LYS A 101 -2.07 -17.10 -15.01
N ASN A 102 -2.10 -16.57 -13.78
CA ASN A 102 -3.31 -16.45 -12.98
C ASN A 102 -4.02 -15.11 -13.19
N ILE A 103 -3.44 -14.19 -13.96
CA ILE A 103 -4.01 -12.87 -14.24
C ILE A 103 -4.94 -13.00 -15.44
N LYS A 104 -6.21 -12.68 -15.22
CA LYS A 104 -7.27 -12.72 -16.23
C LYS A 104 -7.38 -11.41 -17.01
N SER A 105 -7.27 -10.29 -16.32
CA SER A 105 -7.31 -8.96 -16.93
C SER A 105 -6.58 -7.93 -16.09
N LEU A 106 -6.09 -6.88 -16.76
CA LEU A 106 -5.45 -5.73 -16.14
C LEU A 106 -6.22 -4.46 -16.52
N LYS A 107 -6.55 -3.65 -15.52
CA LYS A 107 -7.07 -2.30 -15.72
C LYS A 107 -6.18 -1.26 -15.07
N VAL A 108 -5.94 -0.16 -15.75
CA VAL A 108 -5.29 1.02 -15.17
C VAL A 108 -6.40 1.96 -14.71
N VAL A 109 -6.52 2.18 -13.39
CA VAL A 109 -7.52 3.07 -12.82
C VAL A 109 -6.89 4.42 -12.52
N VAL A 110 -7.52 5.48 -13.04
CA VAL A 110 -7.08 6.86 -12.91
C VAL A 110 -8.22 7.70 -12.32
N GLY A 111 -7.91 8.48 -11.29
CA GLY A 111 -8.89 9.18 -10.47
C GLY A 111 -9.39 10.47 -11.09
N LYS A 112 -10.45 11.00 -10.47
CA LYS A 112 -11.39 12.00 -10.99
C LYS A 112 -10.76 13.28 -11.59
N ASP A 113 -9.58 13.70 -11.12
CA ASP A 113 -8.86 14.91 -11.56
C ASP A 113 -7.51 14.63 -12.25
N MET A 114 -7.25 13.36 -12.62
CA MET A 114 -6.01 12.94 -13.28
C MET A 114 -6.26 12.69 -14.77
N ASN A 115 -5.46 13.35 -15.62
CA ASN A 115 -5.50 13.09 -17.05
C ASN A 115 -4.87 11.73 -17.34
N ALA A 116 -5.69 10.73 -17.64
CA ALA A 116 -5.21 9.54 -18.34
C ALA A 116 -4.72 9.98 -19.74
N PRO A 117 -3.47 9.68 -20.12
CA PRO A 117 -2.91 10.17 -21.38
C PRO A 117 -3.65 9.62 -22.59
N ALA A 118 -3.85 10.47 -23.59
CA ALA A 118 -3.94 9.99 -24.96
C ALA A 118 -2.58 9.38 -25.32
N ASN A 119 -2.58 8.15 -25.83
CA ASN A 119 -1.42 7.33 -26.19
C ASN A 119 -0.71 6.56 -25.04
N ILE A 120 -1.40 5.56 -24.48
CA ILE A 120 -0.71 4.33 -23.99
C ILE A 120 -0.22 3.45 -25.18
N LEU A 121 -0.10 4.06 -26.38
CA LEU A 121 0.81 3.72 -27.48
C LEU A 121 1.48 5.01 -28.02
N GLY A 122 2.25 5.72 -27.18
CA GLY A 122 3.18 6.78 -27.64
C GLY A 122 2.84 8.25 -27.33
N GLY A 123 2.50 8.61 -26.09
CA GLY A 123 2.30 10.03 -25.72
C GLY A 123 2.49 10.28 -24.24
N SER A 124 3.09 11.43 -23.96
CA SER A 124 3.66 11.82 -22.68
C SER A 124 2.62 11.96 -21.55
N PHE A 125 3.01 11.53 -20.35
CA PHE A 125 2.22 11.57 -19.14
C PHE A 125 2.48 12.91 -18.43
N ASN A 126 1.43 13.68 -18.17
CA ASN A 126 1.50 14.87 -17.32
C ASN A 126 0.41 14.78 -16.26
N ALA A 127 0.81 14.52 -15.02
CA ALA A 127 -0.06 14.60 -13.87
C ALA A 127 0.26 15.85 -13.04
N PRO A 128 -0.73 16.63 -12.57
CA PRO A 128 -0.49 17.93 -11.95
C PRO A 128 0.25 17.80 -10.60
N LYS A 129 1.45 18.39 -10.53
CA LYS A 129 2.43 18.32 -9.43
C LYS A 129 1.97 18.76 -8.02
N ARG A 130 0.74 19.26 -7.81
CA ARG A 130 0.38 20.01 -6.59
C ARG A 130 -0.74 19.44 -5.71
N ILE A 131 -1.38 18.31 -6.04
CA ILE A 131 -2.58 17.85 -5.29
C ILE A 131 -2.53 16.37 -4.84
N MET A 132 -1.40 15.67 -4.94
CA MET A 132 -1.40 14.20 -4.72
C MET A 132 -1.07 13.72 -3.30
N PHE A 133 -0.75 14.59 -2.34
CA PHE A 133 -0.30 14.12 -1.03
C PHE A 133 -1.44 13.67 -0.09
N HIS A 134 -2.71 13.82 -0.46
CA HIS A 134 -3.85 13.70 0.48
C HIS A 134 -5.11 13.06 -0.13
N LEU A 135 -5.01 12.32 -1.26
CA LEU A 135 -6.16 11.64 -1.85
C LEU A 135 -6.05 10.12 -1.66
N PRO A 136 -7.15 9.41 -1.33
CA PRO A 136 -7.19 7.96 -1.31
C PRO A 136 -6.87 7.45 -2.72
N THR A 137 -5.61 7.04 -2.89
CA THR A 137 -4.95 6.50 -4.09
C THR A 137 -5.77 6.56 -5.40
N PRO A 138 -5.81 7.73 -6.08
CA PRO A 138 -6.51 7.88 -7.36
C PRO A 138 -5.76 7.20 -8.53
N TYR A 139 -4.71 6.43 -8.28
CA TYR A 139 -3.91 5.82 -9.35
C TYR A 139 -3.38 4.44 -8.94
N TYR A 140 -3.95 3.40 -9.54
CA TYR A 140 -3.61 2.00 -9.23
C TYR A 140 -3.87 1.08 -10.42
N LEU A 141 -3.29 -0.12 -10.38
CA LEU A 141 -3.61 -1.22 -11.28
C LEU A 141 -4.62 -2.14 -10.62
N GLU A 142 -5.74 -2.42 -11.29
CA GLU A 142 -6.70 -3.43 -10.91
C GLU A 142 -6.40 -4.72 -11.70
N LEU A 143 -6.03 -5.78 -10.99
CA LEU A 143 -5.86 -7.11 -11.52
C LEU A 143 -7.09 -7.95 -11.18
N GLN A 144 -7.72 -8.52 -12.19
CA GLN A 144 -8.67 -9.61 -11.97
C GLN A 144 -7.94 -10.94 -12.14
N LEU A 145 -8.03 -11.83 -11.16
CA LEU A 145 -7.44 -13.15 -11.22
C LEU A 145 -8.43 -14.18 -11.80
N ASN A 146 -7.91 -15.31 -12.28
CA ASN A 146 -8.70 -16.41 -12.84
C ASN A 146 -9.67 -17.02 -11.82
N ASP A 147 -9.37 -16.91 -10.53
CA ASP A 147 -10.23 -17.37 -9.42
C ASP A 147 -11.28 -16.34 -8.98
N GLY A 148 -11.37 -15.21 -9.68
CA GLY A 148 -12.34 -14.15 -9.42
C GLY A 148 -11.93 -13.14 -8.37
N ARG A 149 -10.75 -13.27 -7.74
CA ARG A 149 -10.23 -12.24 -6.83
C ARG A 149 -9.82 -10.99 -7.60
N GLU A 150 -10.01 -9.85 -6.97
CA GLU A 150 -9.55 -8.55 -7.45
C GLU A 150 -8.41 -8.05 -6.56
N ILE A 151 -7.30 -7.65 -7.18
CA ILE A 151 -6.12 -7.14 -6.49
C ILE A 151 -5.84 -5.73 -7.01
N TYR A 152 -5.67 -4.79 -6.08
CA TYR A 152 -5.35 -3.40 -6.39
C TYR A 152 -3.89 -3.13 -6.04
N LEU A 153 -3.10 -2.78 -7.05
CA LEU A 153 -1.67 -2.45 -6.91
C LEU A 153 -1.51 -0.93 -6.98
N ASP A 154 -1.14 -0.32 -5.86
CA ASP A 154 -1.01 1.12 -5.76
C ASP A 154 0.18 1.65 -6.56
N LEU A 155 -0.03 2.73 -7.32
CA LEU A 155 0.99 3.44 -8.09
C LEU A 155 1.21 4.88 -7.59
N SER A 156 0.49 5.29 -6.55
CA SER A 156 0.45 6.68 -6.09
C SER A 156 1.80 7.20 -5.58
N ALA A 157 2.67 6.34 -5.07
CA ALA A 157 3.98 6.73 -4.53
C ALA A 157 5.02 7.01 -5.63
N ASP A 158 4.88 6.35 -6.79
CA ASP A 158 5.88 6.34 -7.88
C ASP A 158 5.29 6.93 -9.17
N TRP A 159 4.23 7.74 -9.05
CA TRP A 159 3.42 8.25 -10.15
C TRP A 159 4.23 9.07 -11.19
N ASP A 160 5.36 9.64 -10.79
CA ASP A 160 6.24 10.43 -11.66
C ASP A 160 7.19 9.56 -12.50
N ASP A 161 7.41 8.30 -12.12
CA ASP A 161 8.18 7.33 -12.91
C ASP A 161 7.33 6.65 -13.98
N THR A 162 6.91 7.47 -14.94
CA THR A 162 6.07 7.03 -16.06
C THR A 162 6.72 5.92 -16.89
N GLN A 163 8.06 5.97 -17.07
CA GLN A 163 8.76 5.00 -17.92
C GLN A 163 8.71 3.60 -17.30
N THR A 164 9.00 3.50 -16.00
CA THR A 164 8.94 2.24 -15.26
C THR A 164 7.51 1.70 -15.21
N ILE A 165 6.52 2.57 -15.01
CA ILE A 165 5.10 2.16 -15.02
C ILE A 165 4.68 1.60 -16.38
N GLN A 166 5.01 2.28 -17.48
CA GLN A 166 4.71 1.79 -18.84
C GLN A 166 5.39 0.45 -19.12
N TYR A 167 6.67 0.33 -18.74
CA TYR A 167 7.42 -0.91 -18.88
C TYR A 167 6.75 -2.06 -18.12
N VAL A 168 6.33 -1.84 -16.88
CA VAL A 168 5.72 -2.85 -16.03
C VAL A 168 4.35 -3.27 -16.54
N ILE A 169 3.52 -2.34 -17.00
CA ILE A 169 2.23 -2.66 -17.65
C ILE A 169 2.47 -3.53 -18.89
N GLY A 170 3.42 -3.15 -19.75
CA GLY A 170 3.78 -3.93 -20.94
C GLY A 170 4.32 -5.33 -20.59
N LEU A 171 5.12 -5.43 -19.53
CA LEU A 171 5.63 -6.72 -19.02
C LEU A 171 4.50 -7.63 -18.56
N ILE A 172 3.55 -7.12 -17.78
CA ILE A 172 2.38 -7.89 -17.30
C ILE A 172 1.56 -8.37 -18.49
N MET A 173 1.24 -7.49 -19.44
CA MET A 173 0.47 -7.82 -20.64
C MET A 173 1.14 -8.92 -21.46
N SER A 174 2.44 -8.80 -21.70
CA SER A 174 3.23 -9.77 -22.46
C SER A 174 3.32 -11.13 -21.76
N LYS A 175 3.58 -11.14 -20.45
CA LYS A 175 3.76 -12.38 -19.67
C LYS A 175 2.44 -13.09 -19.38
N ALA A 176 1.36 -12.35 -19.17
CA ALA A 176 0.03 -12.92 -18.94
C ALA A 176 -0.75 -13.19 -20.24
N ASN A 177 -0.25 -12.72 -21.39
CA ASN A 177 -0.94 -12.79 -22.68
C ASN A 177 -2.34 -12.17 -22.63
N ILE A 178 -2.42 -10.96 -22.08
CA ILE A 178 -3.66 -10.19 -21.91
C ILE A 178 -3.51 -8.78 -22.48
N GLU A 179 -4.66 -8.16 -22.80
CA GLU A 179 -4.73 -6.74 -23.12
C GLU A 179 -5.08 -5.93 -21.87
N ALA A 180 -4.46 -4.75 -21.71
CA ALA A 180 -4.83 -3.81 -20.64
C ALA A 180 -5.96 -2.89 -21.11
N SER A 181 -6.88 -2.58 -20.21
CA SER A 181 -7.90 -1.54 -20.43
C SER A 181 -7.67 -0.38 -19.46
N ILE A 182 -8.12 0.83 -19.84
CA ILE A 182 -8.00 2.02 -18.98
C ILE A 182 -9.40 2.39 -18.52
N VAL A 183 -9.58 2.60 -17.22
CA VAL A 183 -10.85 3.02 -16.64
C VAL A 183 -10.64 4.32 -15.87
N LYS A 184 -11.38 5.37 -16.25
CA LYS A 184 -11.47 6.60 -15.46
C LYS A 184 -12.59 6.43 -14.43
N GLN A 185 -12.36 6.85 -13.19
CA GLN A 185 -13.41 6.88 -12.18
C GLN A 185 -14.53 7.85 -12.60
N ALA A 186 -15.79 7.40 -12.52
CA ALA A 186 -16.96 8.17 -12.93
C ALA A 186 -17.32 9.27 -11.92
N GLN A 187 -17.99 10.33 -12.41
CA GLN A 187 -18.57 11.38 -11.58
C GLN A 187 -19.79 10.83 -10.83
N GLU A 188 -19.65 10.60 -9.53
CA GLU A 188 -20.75 10.82 -8.58
C GLU A 188 -20.78 12.28 -8.13
#